data_AF-A0A932L5W6-F1
#
_entry.id   AF-A0A932L5W6-F1
#
_cell.length_a   1.000
_cell.length_b   1.000
_cell.length_c   1.000
_cell.angle_alpha   90.00
_cell.angle_beta   90.00
_cell.angle_gamma   90.00
#
_symmetry.space_group_name_H-M   'P 1'
#
loop_
_entity.id
_entity.type
_entity.pdbx_description
1 polymer ?
#
loop_
_entity_poly.entity_id
_entity_poly.type
_entity_poly.pdbx_seq_one_letter_code
_entity_poly.pdbx_strand_id
1 'polypeptide(L)'
;MKSKPGTYVALFMLLLAAIATGANLWYQRHRSARPLALWGVEPARLIGLAPQVEVLRLAPVDAASESPNAVIAHSRERLQIVETKDASEARGLKNIRQGLLDGRSFDWNASRGDCDPQWEYALRFSDGESSAAVLFALNCRRVALAGAGAEASVGPTLAAYEGFLREQFPGLKTEIDRSLSRDP
;
A
#
# COMPACT_ATOMS: atom_id res chain seq x y z
N MET A 1 -43.01 -26.82 35.99
CA MET A 1 -43.15 -25.51 35.32
C MET A 1 -43.01 -25.71 33.81
N LYS A 2 -44.08 -25.53 33.03
CA LYS A 2 -44.03 -25.62 31.55
C LYS A 2 -43.50 -24.29 31.00
N SER A 3 -42.31 -24.28 30.42
CA SER A 3 -41.78 -23.15 29.64
C SER A 3 -42.69 -22.87 28.45
N LYS A 4 -43.07 -21.60 28.25
CA LYS A 4 -43.90 -21.18 27.11
C LYS A 4 -43.09 -21.35 25.81
N PRO A 5 -43.68 -21.85 24.72
CA PRO A 5 -42.96 -22.14 23.46
C PRO A 5 -42.25 -20.91 22.87
N GLY A 6 -42.77 -19.70 23.10
CA GLY A 6 -42.13 -18.45 22.65
C GLY A 6 -40.78 -18.16 23.31
N THR A 7 -40.50 -18.68 24.50
CA THR A 7 -39.23 -18.46 25.19
C THR A 7 -38.07 -19.14 24.48
N TYR A 8 -38.28 -20.34 23.92
CA TYR A 8 -37.23 -21.06 23.18
C TYR A 8 -36.88 -20.38 21.86
N VAL A 9 -37.88 -19.84 21.15
CA VAL A 9 -37.64 -19.09 19.90
C VAL A 9 -36.82 -17.84 20.18
N ALA A 10 -37.16 -17.09 21.24
CA ALA A 10 -36.41 -15.90 21.63
C ALA A 10 -34.96 -16.24 22.01
N LEU A 11 -34.74 -17.30 22.80
CA LEU A 11 -33.39 -17.74 23.17
C LEU A 11 -32.58 -18.20 21.95
N PHE A 12 -33.21 -18.91 21.02
CA PHE A 12 -32.55 -19.36 19.80
C PHE A 12 -32.14 -18.17 18.90
N MET A 13 -33.04 -17.21 18.69
CA MET A 13 -32.71 -16.00 17.92
C MET A 13 -31.59 -15.19 18.58
N LEU A 14 -31.60 -15.07 19.92
CA LEU A 14 -30.55 -14.38 20.66
C LEU A 14 -29.20 -15.08 20.56
N LEU A 15 -29.20 -16.42 20.60
CA LEU A 15 -27.99 -17.22 20.37
C LEU A 15 -27.44 -17.02 18.96
N LEU A 16 -28.29 -17.05 17.93
CA LEU A 16 -27.88 -16.80 16.55
C LEU A 16 -27.29 -15.40 16.36
N ALA A 17 -27.91 -14.38 16.96
CA ALA A 17 -27.40 -13.02 16.95
C ALA A 17 -26.00 -12.94 17.59
N ALA A 18 -25.82 -13.55 18.76
CA ALA A 18 -24.53 -13.59 19.45
C ALA A 18 -23.43 -14.29 18.61
N ILE A 19 -23.77 -15.41 17.96
CA ILE A 19 -22.85 -16.13 17.06
C ILE A 19 -22.48 -15.25 15.86
N ALA A 20 -23.45 -14.62 15.22
CA ALA A 20 -23.21 -13.77 14.05
C ALA A 20 -22.31 -12.56 14.39
N THR A 21 -22.57 -11.90 15.52
CA THR A 21 -21.73 -10.79 16.00
C THR A 21 -20.32 -11.26 16.35
N GLY A 22 -20.19 -12.38 17.06
CA GLY A 22 -18.88 -12.96 17.42
C GLY A 22 -18.05 -13.33 16.19
N ALA A 23 -18.68 -13.99 15.20
CA ALA A 23 -18.02 -14.36 13.95
C ALA A 23 -17.54 -13.13 13.17
N ASN A 24 -18.35 -12.06 13.10
CA ASN A 24 -17.97 -10.82 12.43
C ASN A 24 -16.76 -10.14 13.10
N LEU A 25 -16.72 -10.08 14.44
CA LEU A 25 -15.59 -9.51 15.18
C LEU A 25 -14.30 -10.29 14.98
N TRP A 26 -14.37 -11.62 15.05
CA TRP A 26 -13.21 -12.48 14.82
C TRP A 26 -12.67 -12.32 13.39
N TYR A 27 -13.57 -12.27 12.41
CA TYR A 27 -13.21 -12.08 11.02
C TYR A 27 -12.54 -10.72 10.75
N GLN A 28 -13.05 -9.63 11.33
CA GLN A 28 -12.41 -8.31 11.21
C GLN A 28 -11.03 -8.29 11.86
N ARG A 29 -10.88 -8.88 13.06
CA ARG A 29 -9.59 -8.93 13.76
C ARG A 29 -8.54 -9.69 12.95
N HIS A 30 -8.93 -10.79 12.30
CA HIS A 30 -8.03 -11.55 11.45
C HIS A 30 -7.63 -10.78 10.18
N ARG A 31 -8.53 -9.97 9.62
CA ARG A 31 -8.27 -9.14 8.43
C ARG A 31 -7.24 -8.03 8.68
N SER A 32 -7.26 -7.40 9.85
CA SER A 32 -6.40 -6.24 10.15
C SER A 32 -4.99 -6.63 10.65
N ALA A 33 -4.80 -7.86 11.12
CA ALA A 33 -3.56 -8.27 11.76
C ALA A 33 -2.36 -8.31 10.80
N ARG A 34 -2.56 -8.76 9.55
CA ARG A 34 -1.45 -8.95 8.60
C ARG A 34 -0.88 -7.64 8.06
N PRO A 35 -1.69 -6.64 7.63
CA PRO A 35 -1.16 -5.33 7.29
C PRO A 35 -0.42 -4.66 8.45
N LEU A 36 -0.93 -4.79 9.68
CA LEU A 36 -0.25 -4.23 10.84
C LEU A 36 1.10 -4.92 11.12
N ALA A 37 1.20 -6.23 10.91
CA ALA A 37 2.47 -6.95 11.02
C ALA A 37 3.44 -6.58 9.89
N LEU A 38 2.93 -6.29 8.68
CA LEU A 38 3.72 -5.85 7.53
C LEU A 38 4.28 -4.44 7.71
N TRP A 39 3.46 -3.51 8.20
CA TRP A 39 3.80 -2.09 8.29
C TRP A 39 4.36 -1.67 9.65
N GLY A 40 3.99 -2.36 10.73
CA GLY A 40 4.12 -1.85 12.08
C GLY A 40 3.03 -0.83 12.42
N VAL A 41 2.93 -0.48 13.70
CA VAL A 41 1.85 0.36 14.24
C VAL A 41 1.93 1.78 13.71
N GLU A 42 3.10 2.41 13.79
CA GLU A 42 3.26 3.83 13.43
C GLU A 42 3.10 4.08 11.92
N PRO A 43 3.75 3.31 11.03
CA PRO A 43 3.53 3.46 9.59
C PRO A 43 2.08 3.18 9.19
N ALA A 44 1.41 2.18 9.80
CA ALA A 44 0.00 1.93 9.54
C ALA A 44 -0.90 3.11 9.97
N ARG A 45 -0.59 3.77 11.10
CA ARG A 45 -1.26 5.00 11.54
C ARG A 45 -1.10 6.11 10.51
N LEU A 46 0.13 6.36 10.04
CA LEU A 46 0.42 7.39 9.04
C LEU A 46 -0.29 7.08 7.70
N ILE A 47 -0.22 5.84 7.21
CA ILE A 47 -0.93 5.40 6.01
C ILE A 47 -2.44 5.64 6.14
N GLY A 48 -3.02 5.44 7.34
CA GLY A 48 -4.44 5.67 7.57
C GLY A 48 -4.84 7.15 7.68
N LEU A 49 -4.02 7.96 8.37
CA LEU A 49 -4.47 9.23 8.94
C LEU A 49 -3.63 10.45 8.58
N ALA A 50 -2.41 10.28 8.04
CA ALA A 50 -1.51 11.39 7.74
C ALA A 50 -2.20 12.44 6.85
N PRO A 51 -2.17 13.74 7.17
CA PRO A 51 -2.77 14.78 6.34
C PRO A 51 -2.05 14.96 5.00
N GLN A 52 -0.74 14.76 4.96
CA GLN A 52 0.08 14.99 3.78
C GLN A 52 0.43 13.66 3.11
N VAL A 53 0.23 13.61 1.79
CA VAL A 53 0.64 12.49 0.95
C VAL A 53 1.34 12.99 -0.29
N GLU A 54 2.52 12.47 -0.53
CA GLU A 54 3.27 12.75 -1.74
C GLU A 54 3.45 11.46 -2.53
N VAL A 55 3.28 11.54 -3.85
CA VAL A 55 3.73 10.49 -4.76
C VAL A 55 5.11 10.85 -5.25
N LEU A 56 6.02 9.90 -5.10
CA LEU A 56 7.41 10.03 -5.47
C LEU A 56 7.69 9.13 -6.66
N ARG A 57 8.42 9.65 -7.65
CA ARG A 57 9.07 8.84 -8.67
C ARG A 57 10.51 8.62 -8.26
N LEU A 58 10.95 7.37 -8.35
CA LEU A 58 12.23 6.92 -7.87
C LEU A 58 13.07 6.38 -9.04
N ALA A 59 14.37 6.53 -8.91
CA ALA A 59 15.34 5.84 -9.73
C ALA A 59 16.46 5.29 -8.84
N PRO A 60 17.16 4.23 -9.25
CA PRO A 60 18.41 3.83 -8.59
C PRO A 60 19.37 5.01 -8.51
N VAL A 61 20.07 5.15 -7.38
CA VAL A 61 21.18 6.10 -7.27
C VAL A 61 22.33 5.58 -8.12
N ASP A 62 22.68 6.29 -9.18
CA ASP A 62 23.95 6.05 -9.87
C ASP A 62 25.10 6.44 -8.96
N ALA A 63 26.04 5.53 -8.75
CA ALA A 63 27.20 5.74 -7.88
C ALA A 63 28.08 6.94 -8.29
N ALA A 64 27.90 7.46 -9.52
CA ALA A 64 28.62 8.61 -10.07
C ALA A 64 27.85 9.94 -9.94
N SER A 65 26.58 9.94 -9.52
CA SER A 65 25.77 11.15 -9.40
C SER A 65 25.70 11.64 -7.95
N GLU A 66 26.43 12.71 -7.66
CA GLU A 66 26.25 13.54 -6.45
C GLU A 66 24.99 14.42 -6.61
N SER A 67 23.82 13.79 -6.70
CA SER A 67 22.58 14.54 -6.77
C SER A 67 22.16 15.00 -5.37
N PRO A 68 21.77 16.28 -5.18
CA PRO A 68 21.28 16.79 -3.88
C PRO A 68 19.91 16.24 -3.48
N ASN A 69 19.32 15.35 -4.29
CA ASN A 69 17.99 14.82 -4.08
C ASN A 69 17.95 13.87 -2.87
N ALA A 70 16.83 13.90 -2.14
CA ALA A 70 16.61 13.02 -1.00
C ALA A 70 16.64 11.55 -1.44
N VAL A 71 17.35 10.72 -0.67
CA VAL A 71 17.56 9.30 -0.94
C VAL A 71 16.72 8.45 0.01
N ILE A 72 16.00 7.48 -0.55
CA ILE A 72 15.27 6.46 0.21
C ILE A 72 16.11 5.18 0.21
N ALA A 73 16.35 4.61 1.39
CA ALA A 73 17.03 3.33 1.54
C ALA A 73 16.01 2.19 1.65
N HIS A 74 16.22 1.13 0.88
CA HIS A 74 15.45 -0.11 1.01
C HIS A 74 16.34 -1.33 0.83
N SER A 75 16.41 -2.19 1.85
CA SER A 75 17.30 -3.36 1.85
C SER A 75 18.77 -2.96 1.58
N ARG A 76 19.27 -3.19 0.35
CA ARG A 76 20.63 -2.83 -0.09
C ARG A 76 20.65 -1.75 -1.17
N GLU A 77 19.49 -1.29 -1.59
CA GLU A 77 19.34 -0.30 -2.65
C GLU A 77 19.17 1.09 -2.08
N ARG A 78 19.75 2.05 -2.80
CA ARG A 78 19.56 3.47 -2.56
C ARG A 78 18.79 4.02 -3.76
N LEU A 79 17.64 4.61 -3.49
CA LEU A 79 16.73 5.14 -4.49
C LEU A 79 16.74 6.66 -4.37
N GLN A 80 17.05 7.37 -5.44
CA GLN A 80 16.92 8.82 -5.49
C GLN A 80 15.49 9.21 -5.86
N ILE A 81 14.98 10.23 -5.21
CA ILE A 81 13.73 10.87 -5.61
C ILE A 81 14.01 11.73 -6.85
N VAL A 82 13.43 11.33 -7.98
CA VAL A 82 13.54 12.05 -9.26
C VAL A 82 12.44 13.11 -9.37
N GLU A 83 11.26 12.81 -8.83
CA GLU A 83 10.10 13.68 -8.94
C GLU A 83 9.20 13.51 -7.71
N THR A 84 8.57 14.61 -7.29
CA THR A 84 7.64 14.63 -6.15
C THR A 84 6.38 15.37 -6.56
N LYS A 85 5.22 14.80 -6.24
CA LYS A 85 3.92 15.42 -6.46
C LYS A 85 3.05 15.29 -5.22
N ASP A 86 2.46 16.40 -4.81
CA ASP A 86 1.43 16.38 -3.76
C ASP A 86 0.18 15.63 -4.27
N ALA A 87 -0.27 14.67 -3.48
CA ALA A 87 -1.43 13.85 -3.72
C ALA A 87 -2.37 13.80 -2.52
N SER A 88 -2.21 14.72 -1.56
CA SER A 88 -3.04 14.81 -0.35
C SER A 88 -4.54 14.89 -0.66
N GLU A 89 -4.90 15.54 -1.79
CA GLU A 89 -6.27 15.67 -2.28
C GLU A 89 -6.55 14.82 -3.55
N ALA A 90 -5.63 13.93 -3.92
CA ALA A 90 -5.77 13.16 -5.15
C ALA A 90 -7.01 12.25 -5.12
N ARG A 91 -7.77 12.26 -6.21
CA ARG A 91 -8.88 11.33 -6.40
C ARG A 91 -8.37 9.89 -6.28
N GLY A 92 -9.06 9.08 -5.49
CA GLY A 92 -8.70 7.69 -5.28
C GLY A 92 -7.75 7.44 -4.10
N LEU A 93 -7.12 8.46 -3.51
CA LEU A 93 -6.21 8.29 -2.37
C LEU A 93 -6.88 7.52 -1.21
N LYS A 94 -8.15 7.80 -0.92
CA LYS A 94 -8.91 7.07 0.10
C LYS A 94 -8.92 5.55 -0.15
N ASN A 95 -9.11 5.14 -1.41
CA ASN A 95 -9.12 3.73 -1.79
C ASN A 95 -7.72 3.12 -1.68
N ILE A 96 -6.68 3.89 -2.01
CA ILE A 96 -5.29 3.46 -1.88
C ILE A 96 -4.94 3.22 -0.41
N ARG A 97 -5.27 4.16 0.49
CA ARG A 97 -5.08 3.98 1.94
C ARG A 97 -5.81 2.76 2.47
N GLN A 98 -7.09 2.63 2.11
CA GLN A 98 -7.88 1.48 2.52
C GLN A 98 -7.30 0.17 1.97
N GLY A 99 -6.83 0.17 0.73
CA GLY A 99 -6.17 -0.98 0.11
C GLY A 99 -4.92 -1.40 0.87
N LEU A 100 -4.05 -0.45 1.20
CA LEU A 100 -2.81 -0.71 1.95
C LEU A 100 -3.08 -1.26 3.36
N LEU A 101 -4.23 -0.94 3.95
CA LEU A 101 -4.63 -1.39 5.29
C LEU A 101 -5.59 -2.59 5.27
N ASP A 102 -6.07 -3.03 4.11
CA ASP A 102 -6.93 -4.20 3.96
C ASP A 102 -6.09 -5.42 3.59
N GLY A 103 -6.12 -6.45 4.46
CA GLY A 103 -5.41 -7.69 4.22
C GLY A 103 -5.76 -8.40 2.91
N ARG A 104 -6.92 -8.13 2.31
CA ARG A 104 -7.33 -8.74 1.03
C ARG A 104 -6.64 -8.13 -0.20
N SER A 105 -6.01 -6.98 -0.04
CA SER A 105 -5.27 -6.32 -1.12
C SER A 105 -3.93 -7.00 -1.43
N PHE A 106 -3.53 -7.96 -0.59
CA PHE A 106 -2.26 -8.63 -0.68
C PHE A 106 -2.43 -10.11 -0.98
N ASP A 107 -1.52 -10.64 -1.78
CA ASP A 107 -1.29 -12.08 -1.86
C ASP A 107 -0.20 -12.47 -0.85
N TRP A 108 -0.64 -12.96 0.31
CA TRP A 108 0.23 -13.39 1.40
C TRP A 108 0.94 -14.72 1.13
N ASN A 109 0.48 -15.48 0.13
CA ASN A 109 1.06 -16.77 -0.22
C ASN A 109 2.04 -16.65 -1.39
N ALA A 110 2.14 -15.47 -2.01
CA ALA A 110 3.07 -15.21 -3.10
C ALA A 110 4.53 -15.24 -2.61
N SER A 111 5.22 -16.33 -2.94
CA SER A 111 6.68 -16.47 -2.85
C SER A 111 7.37 -15.25 -3.46
N ARG A 112 8.46 -14.75 -2.87
CA ARG A 112 9.23 -13.62 -3.42
C ARG A 112 9.56 -13.80 -4.91
N GLY A 113 9.69 -15.05 -5.36
CA GLY A 113 9.88 -15.40 -6.77
C GLY A 113 11.23 -14.90 -7.29
N ASP A 114 11.51 -15.17 -8.56
CA ASP A 114 12.76 -14.77 -9.22
C ASP A 114 12.67 -13.40 -9.90
N CYS A 115 11.73 -12.56 -9.45
CA CYS A 115 11.55 -11.21 -10.00
C CYS A 115 12.39 -10.22 -9.20
N ASP A 116 13.18 -9.42 -9.90
CA ASP A 116 13.98 -8.35 -9.30
C ASP A 116 13.12 -7.07 -9.19
N PRO A 117 12.70 -6.65 -7.97
CA PRO A 117 11.77 -5.55 -7.81
C PRO A 117 12.40 -4.21 -8.20
N GLN A 118 11.79 -3.53 -9.18
CA GLN A 118 12.18 -2.19 -9.57
C GLN A 118 11.30 -1.17 -8.86
N TRP A 119 11.82 -0.58 -7.78
CA TRP A 119 11.10 0.41 -6.97
C TRP A 119 11.02 1.75 -7.69
N GLU A 120 10.09 1.86 -8.65
CA GLU A 120 9.90 3.05 -9.49
C GLU A 120 9.06 4.13 -8.81
N TYR A 121 8.18 3.75 -7.89
CA TYR A 121 7.27 4.68 -7.23
C TYR A 121 7.27 4.52 -5.71
N ALA A 122 6.94 5.60 -5.01
CA ALA A 122 6.59 5.54 -3.60
C ALA A 122 5.44 6.48 -3.24
N LEU A 123 4.73 6.13 -2.17
CA LEU A 123 3.81 7.02 -1.47
C LEU A 123 4.38 7.37 -0.11
N ARG A 124 4.68 8.65 0.09
CA ARG A 124 5.14 9.16 1.38
C ARG A 124 3.96 9.78 2.12
N PHE A 125 3.68 9.25 3.31
CA PHE A 125 2.66 9.73 4.23
C PHE A 125 3.36 10.50 5.35
N SER A 126 2.92 11.72 5.63
CA SER A 126 3.53 12.57 6.66
C SER A 126 2.48 13.33 7.47
N ASP A 127 2.71 13.47 8.77
CA ASP A 127 1.97 14.36 9.66
C ASP A 127 2.76 15.60 10.10
N GLY A 128 3.92 15.83 9.46
CA GLY A 128 4.83 16.94 9.73
C GLY A 128 5.95 16.60 10.70
N GLU A 129 5.72 15.69 11.65
CA GLU A 129 6.75 15.22 12.59
C GLU A 129 7.30 13.86 12.17
N SER A 130 6.42 12.96 11.71
CA SER A 130 6.75 11.60 11.32
C SER A 130 6.41 11.35 9.86
N SER A 131 7.16 10.44 9.22
CA SER A 131 6.87 10.02 7.86
C SER A 131 7.08 8.52 7.65
N ALA A 132 6.29 7.96 6.74
CA ALA A 132 6.42 6.58 6.26
C ALA A 132 6.29 6.57 4.74
N ALA A 133 7.18 5.85 4.06
CA ALA A 133 7.14 5.71 2.60
C ALA A 133 6.87 4.26 2.21
N VAL A 134 5.81 4.03 1.44
CA VAL A 134 5.48 2.74 0.84
C VAL A 134 6.03 2.72 -0.57
N LEU A 135 6.95 1.81 -0.86
CA LEU A 135 7.57 1.60 -2.15
C LEU A 135 6.72 0.66 -3.00
N PHE A 136 6.67 0.90 -4.31
CA PHE A 136 5.92 0.09 -5.27
C PHE A 136 6.85 -0.36 -6.39
N ALA A 137 7.01 -1.68 -6.51
CA ALA A 137 7.66 -2.33 -7.64
C ALA A 137 6.57 -2.99 -8.50
N LEU A 138 6.04 -2.21 -9.45
CA LEU A 138 4.90 -2.63 -10.27
C LEU A 138 5.26 -3.80 -11.19
N ASN A 139 6.51 -3.87 -11.66
CA ASN A 139 7.04 -4.97 -12.47
C ASN A 139 6.89 -6.33 -11.77
N CYS A 140 7.14 -6.37 -10.46
CA CYS A 140 7.04 -7.57 -9.63
C CYS A 140 5.76 -7.66 -8.80
N ARG A 141 4.85 -6.67 -8.94
CA ARG A 141 3.62 -6.57 -8.14
C ARG A 141 3.90 -6.59 -6.64
N ARG A 142 4.95 -5.89 -6.21
CA ARG A 142 5.41 -5.84 -4.83
C ARG A 142 5.24 -4.47 -4.24
N VAL A 143 5.02 -4.45 -2.94
CA VAL A 143 5.17 -3.26 -2.10
C VAL A 143 6.05 -3.55 -0.91
N ALA A 144 6.71 -2.51 -0.44
CA ALA A 144 7.56 -2.55 0.75
C ALA A 144 7.44 -1.27 1.53
N LEU A 145 7.79 -1.31 2.82
CA LEU A 145 7.98 -0.10 3.61
C LEU A 145 9.46 0.30 3.53
N ALA A 146 9.74 1.55 3.17
CA ALA A 146 11.09 2.08 3.14
C ALA A 146 11.79 1.90 4.50
N GLY A 147 13.06 1.50 4.48
CA GLY A 147 13.84 1.22 5.68
C GLY A 147 13.48 -0.09 6.40
N ALA A 148 12.46 -0.83 5.94
CA ALA A 148 12.09 -2.14 6.50
C ALA A 148 12.35 -3.26 5.49
N GLY A 149 12.65 -4.47 5.98
CA GLY A 149 12.86 -5.64 5.11
C GLY A 149 11.57 -6.39 4.73
N ALA A 150 10.41 -5.90 5.19
CA ALA A 150 9.13 -6.54 4.99
C ALA A 150 8.49 -6.10 3.66
N GLU A 151 8.01 -7.08 2.90
CA GLU A 151 7.45 -6.89 1.56
C GLU A 151 6.25 -7.80 1.38
N ALA A 152 5.27 -7.36 0.59
CA ALA A 152 4.10 -8.15 0.24
C ALA A 152 3.77 -8.02 -1.24
N SER A 153 3.12 -9.05 -1.80
CA SER A 153 2.58 -8.96 -3.14
C SER A 153 1.25 -8.24 -3.12
N VAL A 154 1.05 -7.31 -4.06
CA VAL A 154 -0.22 -6.61 -4.31
C VAL A 154 -0.93 -7.13 -5.55
N GLY A 155 -0.66 -8.38 -5.96
CA GLY A 155 -1.25 -8.99 -7.15
C GLY A 155 -2.76 -8.75 -7.32
N PRO A 156 -3.60 -8.97 -6.29
CA PRO A 156 -5.05 -8.78 -6.39
C PRO A 156 -5.50 -7.35 -6.68
N THR A 157 -4.70 -6.34 -6.29
CA THR A 157 -5.08 -4.91 -6.40
C THR A 157 -4.08 -4.08 -7.20
N LEU A 158 -3.16 -4.72 -7.94
CA LEU A 158 -2.11 -4.04 -8.70
C LEU A 158 -2.68 -2.95 -9.62
N ALA A 159 -3.74 -3.28 -10.37
CA ALA A 159 -4.34 -2.37 -11.35
C ALA A 159 -4.84 -1.06 -10.70
N ALA A 160 -5.31 -1.12 -9.45
CA ALA A 160 -5.75 0.06 -8.73
C ALA A 160 -4.56 0.96 -8.33
N TYR A 161 -3.46 0.37 -7.86
CA TYR A 161 -2.24 1.11 -7.53
C TYR A 161 -1.57 1.69 -8.77
N GLU A 162 -1.41 0.89 -9.83
CA GLU A 162 -0.83 1.32 -11.10
C GLU A 162 -1.63 2.46 -11.73
N GLY A 163 -2.97 2.35 -11.74
CA GLY A 163 -3.85 3.40 -12.25
C GLY A 163 -3.69 4.72 -11.50
N PHE A 164 -3.70 4.66 -10.16
CA PHE A 164 -3.50 5.85 -9.32
C PHE A 164 -2.12 6.49 -9.52
N LEU A 165 -1.06 5.69 -9.51
CA LEU A 165 0.32 6.18 -9.65
C LEU A 165 0.57 6.79 -11.03
N ARG A 166 0.06 6.17 -12.10
CA ARG A 166 0.19 6.71 -13.46
C ARG A 166 -0.62 7.99 -13.70
N GLU A 167 -1.80 8.11 -13.08
CA GLU A 167 -2.58 9.36 -13.11
C GLU A 167 -1.80 10.52 -12.50
N GLN A 168 -0.86 10.25 -11.59
CA GLN A 168 -0.02 11.29 -11.01
C GLN A 168 1.08 11.80 -11.96
N PHE A 169 1.54 10.99 -12.91
CA PHE A 169 2.63 11.34 -13.83
C PHE A 169 2.25 11.11 -15.32
N PRO A 170 1.29 11.85 -15.87
CA PRO A 170 0.77 11.63 -17.24
C PRO A 170 1.78 11.94 -18.36
N GLY A 171 2.85 12.69 -18.08
CA GLY A 171 3.79 13.22 -19.09
C GLY A 171 4.84 12.23 -19.63
N LEU A 172 5.05 11.08 -18.97
CA LEU A 172 6.14 10.16 -19.32
C LEU A 172 5.95 9.41 -20.65
N LYS A 173 4.71 9.28 -21.13
CA LYS A 173 4.45 8.60 -22.41
C LYS A 173 5.05 9.38 -23.59
N THR A 174 5.12 10.70 -23.49
CA THR A 174 5.53 11.57 -24.60
C THR A 174 7.05 11.68 -24.76
N GLU A 175 7.82 11.52 -23.68
CA GLU A 175 9.27 11.73 -23.72
C GLU A 175 10.02 10.53 -24.31
N ILE A 176 9.53 9.31 -24.07
CA ILE A 176 10.05 8.09 -24.70
C ILE A 176 9.75 8.10 -26.21
N ASP A 177 8.51 8.44 -26.62
CA ASP A 177 8.14 8.54 -28.04
C ASP A 177 8.93 9.64 -28.78
N ARG A 178 9.29 10.74 -28.10
CA ARG A 178 10.15 11.78 -28.68
C ARG A 178 11.61 11.39 -28.78
N SER A 179 12.12 10.60 -27.84
CA SER A 179 13.50 10.11 -27.88
C SER A 179 13.72 9.08 -29.00
N LEU A 180 12.70 8.26 -29.30
CA LEU A 180 12.73 7.27 -30.39
C LEU A 180 12.49 7.87 -31.78
N SER A 181 11.93 9.09 -31.87
CA SER A 181 11.73 9.83 -33.13
C SER A 181 12.91 10.71 -33.53
N ARG A 182 14.03 10.68 -32.77
CA ARG A 182 15.18 11.57 -32.95
C ARG A 182 16.44 10.91 -33.51
N ASP A 183 16.34 9.69 -34.04
CA ASP A 183 17.39 9.11 -34.88
C ASP A 183 17.03 9.30 -36.36
N PRO A 184 17.79 10.11 -37.12
CA PRO A 184 17.64 10.25 -38.58
C PRO A 184 18.25 9.08 -39.36
#